data_AF-A0AAE0FF79-F1
#
_entry.id   AF-A0AAE0FF79-F1
#
_cell.length_a   1.000
_cell.length_b   1.000
_cell.length_c   1.000
_cell.angle_alpha   90.00
_cell.angle_beta   90.00
_cell.angle_gamma   90.00
#
_symmetry.space_group_name_H-M   'P 1'
#
loop_
_entity.id
_entity.type
_entity.pdbx_description
1 polymer ?
#
loop_
_entity_poly.entity_id
_entity_poly.type
_entity_poly.pdbx_seq_one_letter_code
_entity_poly.pdbx_strand_id
1 'polypeptide(L)'
;MLELYCEVQRLESSLQLPMLHEIHRGRAAYSPWSVRRVLPRVPDVKFIADYAHFTCVTEVAPGTCPVLEDALKDIRPHVGHIHARIGYENGPQIPDPRAPEWMGHTEAFEAWWDAIWMEQARIQGKEVTTMTPEHGPATYQPALPYTRQPIADIDEINLWLGRRATQRISKLSVNRS
;
A
#
# COMPACT_ATOMS: atom_id res chain seq x y z
N MET A 1 16.82 -13.20 -4.13
CA MET A 1 15.68 -12.27 -4.35
C MET A 1 14.99 -12.53 -5.68
N LEU A 2 15.70 -12.44 -6.81
CA LEU A 2 15.10 -12.65 -8.15
C LEU A 2 14.57 -14.07 -8.35
N GLU A 3 15.31 -15.09 -7.89
CA GLU A 3 14.87 -16.49 -7.97
C GLU A 3 13.49 -16.73 -7.34
N LEU A 4 13.20 -16.09 -6.20
CA LEU A 4 11.90 -16.17 -5.54
C LEU A 4 10.78 -15.66 -6.46
N TYR A 5 10.95 -14.48 -7.05
CA TYR A 5 9.93 -13.91 -7.94
C TYR A 5 9.78 -14.71 -9.23
N CYS A 6 10.89 -15.17 -9.82
CA CYS A 6 10.85 -16.04 -11.00
C CYS A 6 10.10 -17.34 -10.72
N GLU A 7 10.35 -17.95 -9.56
CA GLU A 7 9.71 -19.22 -9.20
C GLU A 7 8.22 -19.04 -8.89
N VAL A 8 7.84 -17.98 -8.18
CA VAL A 8 6.43 -17.67 -7.96
C VAL A 8 5.73 -17.33 -9.29
N GLN A 9 6.40 -16.68 -10.24
CA GLN A 9 5.84 -16.43 -11.57
C GLN A 9 5.60 -17.72 -12.36
N ARG A 10 6.52 -18.69 -12.26
CA ARG A 10 6.33 -20.03 -12.85
C ARG A 10 5.14 -20.74 -12.22
N LEU A 11 5.01 -20.69 -10.89
CA LEU A 11 3.88 -21.29 -10.17
C LEU A 11 2.56 -20.63 -10.57
N GLU A 12 2.48 -19.30 -10.58
CA GLU A 12 1.32 -18.54 -11.05
C GLU A 12 0.89 -18.99 -12.46
N SER A 13 1.85 -19.10 -13.39
CA SER A 13 1.59 -19.53 -14.76
C SER A 13 1.05 -20.97 -14.83
N SER A 14 1.60 -21.87 -14.00
CA SER A 14 1.21 -23.28 -13.97
C SER A 14 -0.15 -23.52 -13.32
N LEU A 15 -0.47 -22.75 -12.27
CA LEU A 15 -1.70 -22.89 -11.48
C LEU A 15 -2.85 -22.03 -12.03
N GLN A 16 -2.54 -21.06 -12.89
CA GLN A 16 -3.48 -20.08 -13.42
C GLN A 16 -4.23 -19.30 -12.32
N LEU A 17 -3.55 -19.06 -11.19
CA LEU A 17 -4.06 -18.31 -10.05
C LEU A 17 -3.20 -17.09 -9.79
N PRO A 18 -3.78 -15.89 -9.60
CA PRO A 18 -3.02 -14.69 -9.30
C PRO A 18 -2.16 -14.84 -8.05
N MET A 19 -0.86 -14.60 -8.16
CA MET A 19 0.08 -14.61 -7.03
C MET A 19 0.63 -13.21 -6.82
N LEU A 20 0.31 -12.61 -5.66
CA LEU A 20 0.75 -11.26 -5.31
C LEU A 20 1.74 -11.32 -4.15
N HIS A 21 2.78 -10.50 -4.23
CA HIS A 21 3.77 -10.35 -3.17
C HIS A 21 3.48 -9.10 -2.34
N GLU A 22 3.37 -9.26 -1.03
CA GLU A 22 3.22 -8.11 -0.15
C GLU A 22 4.51 -7.28 -0.11
N ILE A 23 4.35 -5.98 -0.37
CA ILE A 23 5.38 -4.98 -0.01
C ILE A 23 5.42 -4.90 1.50
N HIS A 24 6.49 -5.39 2.11
CA HIS A 24 6.62 -5.41 3.56
C HIS A 24 8.10 -5.33 3.94
N ARG A 25 8.44 -4.49 4.94
CA ARG A 25 9.85 -4.22 5.33
C ARG A 25 10.65 -5.47 5.74
N GLY A 26 9.94 -6.52 6.14
CA GLY A 26 10.50 -7.84 6.50
C GLY A 26 10.50 -8.88 5.37
N ARG A 27 10.24 -8.51 4.12
CA ARG A 27 10.13 -9.43 2.96
C ARG A 27 11.07 -9.02 1.82
N ALA A 28 11.07 -9.78 0.72
CA ALA A 28 11.90 -9.48 -0.44
C ALA A 28 11.61 -8.10 -1.06
N ALA A 29 10.35 -7.63 -1.00
CA ALA A 29 9.90 -6.32 -1.44
C ALA A 29 10.05 -5.24 -0.35
N TYR A 30 11.15 -5.25 0.42
CA TYR A 30 11.29 -4.38 1.61
C TYR A 30 11.50 -2.89 1.30
N SER A 31 12.05 -2.52 0.13
CA SER A 31 12.33 -1.13 -0.23
C SER A 31 11.87 -0.83 -1.66
N PRO A 32 11.49 0.43 -1.96
CA PRO A 32 11.07 0.81 -3.31
C PRO A 32 12.18 0.60 -4.34
N TRP A 33 13.44 0.81 -3.94
CA TRP A 33 14.62 0.62 -4.77
C TRP A 33 14.85 -0.85 -5.13
N SER A 34 14.62 -1.74 -4.16
CA SER A 34 14.71 -3.19 -4.38
C SER A 34 13.66 -3.63 -5.38
N VAL A 35 12.42 -3.15 -5.25
CA VAL A 35 11.34 -3.49 -6.19
C VAL A 35 11.65 -2.96 -7.59
N ARG A 36 12.08 -1.70 -7.76
CA ARG A 36 12.46 -1.16 -9.08
C ARG A 36 13.53 -1.97 -9.80
N ARG A 37 14.45 -2.62 -9.06
CA ARG A 37 15.47 -3.51 -9.65
C ARG A 37 14.89 -4.85 -10.14
N VAL A 38 13.76 -5.29 -9.59
CA VAL A 38 13.06 -6.53 -9.96
C VAL A 38 12.23 -6.33 -11.23
N LEU A 39 11.52 -5.21 -11.36
CA LEU A 39 10.59 -4.95 -12.47
C LEU A 39 11.13 -5.28 -13.87
N PRO A 40 12.34 -4.84 -14.30
CA PRO A 40 12.84 -5.15 -15.64
C PRO A 40 13.24 -6.62 -15.85
N ARG A 41 13.31 -7.42 -14.78
CA ARG A 41 13.74 -8.83 -14.81
C ARG A 41 12.57 -9.79 -14.67
N VAL A 42 11.51 -9.37 -13.98
CA VAL A 42 10.27 -10.12 -13.80
C VAL A 42 9.11 -9.17 -14.09
N PRO A 43 8.86 -8.82 -15.38
CA PRO A 43 7.90 -7.77 -15.75
C PRO A 43 6.46 -8.10 -15.36
N ASP A 44 6.10 -9.37 -15.21
CA ASP A 44 4.74 -9.78 -14.86
C ASP A 44 4.52 -9.93 -13.35
N VAL A 45 5.53 -9.60 -12.52
CA VAL A 45 5.42 -9.67 -11.06
C VAL A 45 4.26 -8.79 -10.57
N LYS A 46 3.51 -9.28 -9.58
CA LYS A 46 2.39 -8.56 -8.97
C LYS A 46 2.63 -8.32 -7.49
N PHE A 47 2.22 -7.15 -7.01
CA PHE A 47 2.38 -6.75 -5.62
C PHE A 47 1.05 -6.44 -4.95
N ILE A 48 1.03 -6.65 -3.63
CA ILE A 48 0.10 -5.99 -2.71
C ILE A 48 0.79 -4.72 -2.23
N ALA A 49 0.18 -3.57 -2.49
CA ALA A 49 0.71 -2.28 -2.07
C ALA A 49 0.36 -2.00 -0.60
N ASP A 50 1.29 -2.32 0.29
CA ASP A 50 1.40 -1.71 1.62
C ASP A 50 2.60 -0.74 1.62
N TYR A 51 2.37 0.46 1.10
CA TYR A 51 3.41 1.48 0.98
C TYR A 51 3.83 2.09 2.33
N ALA A 52 3.14 1.76 3.44
CA ALA A 52 3.54 2.23 4.76
C ALA A 52 4.89 1.63 5.19
N HIS A 53 5.22 0.45 4.66
CA HIS A 53 6.55 -0.11 4.82
C HIS A 53 7.63 0.65 4.07
N PHE A 54 7.32 1.27 2.93
CA PHE A 54 8.29 2.07 2.20
C PHE A 54 8.61 3.36 2.94
N THR A 55 7.61 4.12 3.42
CA THR A 55 7.87 5.34 4.19
C THR A 55 8.74 5.06 5.41
N CYS A 56 8.48 3.96 6.11
CA CYS A 56 9.25 3.48 7.26
C CYS A 56 10.69 3.09 6.90
N VAL A 57 10.90 2.39 5.77
CA VAL A 57 12.25 1.94 5.36
C VAL A 57 13.08 3.07 4.79
N THR A 58 12.45 4.06 4.16
CA THR A 58 13.15 5.21 3.58
C THR A 58 13.30 6.38 4.56
N GLU A 59 12.63 6.35 5.72
CA GLU A 59 12.55 7.46 6.68
C GLU A 59 12.10 8.77 6.04
N VAL A 60 11.08 8.69 5.17
CA VAL A 60 10.61 9.80 4.34
C VAL A 60 9.12 10.00 4.51
N ALA A 61 8.72 11.26 4.67
CA ALA A 61 7.33 11.66 4.76
C ALA A 61 6.62 11.40 3.41
N PRO A 62 5.42 10.82 3.40
CA PRO A 62 4.69 10.55 2.16
C PRO A 62 4.43 11.84 1.37
N GLY A 63 4.61 11.81 0.05
CA GLY A 63 4.40 12.97 -0.83
C GLY A 63 5.52 14.01 -0.82
N THR A 64 6.62 13.81 -0.10
CA THR A 64 7.68 14.84 0.06
C THR A 64 8.98 14.55 -0.71
N CYS A 65 9.20 13.31 -1.16
CA CYS A 65 10.44 12.90 -1.81
C CYS A 65 10.19 12.51 -3.29
N PRO A 66 10.65 13.32 -4.26
CA PRO A 66 10.44 13.03 -5.69
C PRO A 66 10.95 11.66 -6.12
N VAL A 67 12.08 11.21 -5.55
CA VAL A 67 12.69 9.92 -5.92
C VAL A 67 11.83 8.74 -5.45
N LEU A 68 11.15 8.87 -4.30
CA LEU A 68 10.17 7.88 -3.84
C LEU A 68 8.94 7.90 -4.75
N GLU A 69 8.40 9.08 -5.09
CA GLU A 69 7.25 9.20 -5.99
C GLU A 69 7.51 8.58 -7.37
N ASP A 70 8.70 8.78 -7.93
CA ASP A 70 9.12 8.12 -9.17
C ASP A 70 9.14 6.59 -9.03
N ALA A 71 9.58 6.08 -7.88
CA ALA A 71 9.56 4.65 -7.62
C ALA A 71 8.13 4.10 -7.53
N LEU A 72 7.25 4.78 -6.82
CA LEU A 72 5.84 4.37 -6.69
C LEU A 72 5.13 4.41 -8.04
N LYS A 73 5.45 5.39 -8.89
CA LYS A 73 4.96 5.48 -10.27
C LYS A 73 5.39 4.27 -11.11
N ASP A 74 6.64 3.85 -11.01
CA ASP A 74 7.14 2.66 -11.73
C ASP A 74 6.51 1.36 -11.21
N ILE A 75 6.24 1.27 -9.90
CA ILE A 75 5.67 0.06 -9.26
C ILE A 75 4.17 -0.07 -9.51
N ARG A 76 3.46 1.05 -9.63
CA ARG A 76 2.00 1.13 -9.73
C ARG A 76 1.36 0.17 -10.76
N PRO A 77 1.89 -0.01 -11.99
CA PRO A 77 1.33 -0.96 -12.96
C PRO A 77 1.36 -2.42 -12.47
N HIS A 78 2.23 -2.75 -11.53
CA HIS A 78 2.39 -4.08 -10.97
C HIS A 78 1.52 -4.32 -9.73
N VAL A 79 0.72 -3.34 -9.30
CA VAL A 79 -0.11 -3.49 -8.10
C VAL A 79 -1.43 -4.19 -8.44
N GLY A 80 -1.69 -5.32 -7.78
CA GLY A 80 -2.92 -6.08 -7.91
C GLY A 80 -3.93 -5.84 -6.78
N HIS A 81 -3.46 -5.49 -5.58
CA HIS A 81 -4.28 -5.26 -4.38
C HIS A 81 -3.65 -4.17 -3.52
N ILE A 82 -4.47 -3.48 -2.73
CA ILE A 82 -4.00 -2.47 -1.77
C ILE A 82 -4.24 -2.94 -0.34
N HIS A 83 -3.18 -2.84 0.46
CA HIS A 83 -3.25 -2.90 1.90
C HIS A 83 -3.18 -1.48 2.43
N ALA A 84 -4.33 -0.95 2.84
CA ALA A 84 -4.51 0.46 3.17
C ALA A 84 -4.13 0.74 4.62
N ARG A 85 -2.84 0.61 4.90
CA ARG A 85 -2.21 1.10 6.10
C ARG A 85 -1.61 2.47 5.82
N ILE A 86 -1.73 3.39 6.78
CA ILE A 86 -1.06 4.70 6.71
C ILE A 86 0.10 4.66 7.68
N GLY A 87 1.30 4.82 7.14
CA GLY A 87 2.54 4.89 7.89
C GLY A 87 3.08 6.32 7.99
N TYR A 88 4.27 6.41 8.56
CA TYR A 88 5.06 7.63 8.68
C TYR A 88 6.55 7.28 8.58
N GLU A 89 7.42 8.26 8.77
CA GLU A 89 8.85 8.14 8.55
C GLU A 89 9.49 7.15 9.52
N ASN A 90 9.00 7.13 10.77
CA ASN A 90 9.60 6.32 11.84
C ASN A 90 8.82 5.03 12.12
N GLY A 91 7.79 4.72 11.34
CA GLY A 91 6.99 3.53 11.57
C GLY A 91 5.96 3.23 10.50
N PRO A 92 5.54 1.96 10.38
CA PRO A 92 4.58 1.52 9.36
C PRO A 92 3.14 1.95 9.65
N GLN A 93 2.86 2.51 10.82
CA GLN A 93 1.49 2.79 11.23
C GLN A 93 1.43 4.03 12.12
N ILE A 94 0.64 5.00 11.71
CA ILE A 94 0.32 6.16 12.53
C ILE A 94 -0.73 5.80 13.61
N PRO A 95 -0.76 6.53 14.75
CA PRO A 95 -1.70 6.25 15.83
C PRO A 95 -3.17 6.28 15.41
N ASP A 96 -3.59 7.34 14.70
CA ASP A 96 -4.96 7.51 14.22
C ASP A 96 -4.98 8.40 12.96
N PRO A 97 -5.38 7.87 11.79
CA PRO A 97 -5.41 8.63 10.53
C PRO A 97 -6.51 9.70 10.47
N ARG A 98 -7.40 9.75 11.47
CA ARG A 98 -8.47 10.75 11.60
C ARG A 98 -7.97 12.05 12.23
N ALA A 99 -6.85 12.01 12.95
CA ALA A 99 -6.35 13.17 13.69
C ALA A 99 -5.80 14.25 12.73
N PRO A 100 -6.04 15.55 12.99
CA PRO A 100 -5.63 16.64 12.09
C PRO A 100 -4.14 16.64 11.76
N GLU A 101 -3.27 16.34 12.73
CA GLU A 101 -1.82 16.28 12.58
C GLU A 101 -1.35 15.17 11.61
N TRP A 102 -2.18 14.14 11.39
CA TRP A 102 -1.89 13.05 10.47
C TRP A 102 -2.59 13.19 9.12
N MET A 103 -3.44 14.20 8.94
CA MET A 103 -4.24 14.33 7.71
C MET A 103 -3.37 14.47 6.46
N GLY A 104 -2.22 15.15 6.56
CA GLY A 104 -1.26 15.23 5.45
C GLY A 104 -0.72 13.85 5.02
N HIS A 105 -0.48 12.95 5.98
CA HIS A 105 -0.10 11.57 5.68
C HIS A 105 -1.26 10.81 5.03
N THR A 106 -2.44 10.90 5.62
CA THR A 106 -3.66 10.27 5.09
C THR A 106 -3.91 10.68 3.64
N GLU A 107 -3.88 11.98 3.33
CA GLU A 107 -4.13 12.49 1.98
C GLU A 107 -3.06 12.05 0.96
N ALA A 108 -1.80 11.97 1.38
CA ALA A 108 -0.72 11.49 0.52
C ALA A 108 -0.88 9.99 0.18
N PHE A 109 -1.18 9.14 1.17
CA PHE A 109 -1.47 7.72 0.93
C PHE A 109 -2.72 7.54 0.06
N GLU A 110 -3.76 8.32 0.30
CA GLU A 110 -4.97 8.30 -0.53
C GLU A 110 -4.69 8.71 -1.97
N ALA A 111 -3.80 9.67 -2.22
CA ALA A 111 -3.37 10.04 -3.57
C ALA A 111 -2.64 8.88 -4.27
N TRP A 112 -1.82 8.11 -3.54
CA TRP A 112 -1.18 6.91 -4.09
C TRP A 112 -2.20 5.81 -4.42
N TRP A 113 -3.19 5.58 -3.56
CA TRP A 113 -4.25 4.59 -3.81
C TRP A 113 -5.11 4.99 -5.00
N ASP A 114 -5.52 6.26 -5.09
CA ASP A 114 -6.24 6.79 -6.24
C ASP A 114 -5.45 6.60 -7.54
N ALA A 115 -4.13 6.85 -7.52
CA ALA A 115 -3.28 6.62 -8.67
C ALA A 115 -3.30 5.14 -9.09
N ILE A 116 -3.17 4.20 -8.15
CA ILE A 116 -3.26 2.76 -8.42
C ILE A 116 -4.61 2.41 -9.06
N TRP A 117 -5.73 2.86 -8.50
CA TRP A 117 -7.05 2.60 -9.05
C TRP A 117 -7.23 3.19 -10.45
N MET A 118 -6.70 4.40 -10.71
CA MET A 118 -6.71 5.00 -12.04
C MET A 118 -5.89 4.20 -13.04
N GLU A 119 -4.68 3.74 -12.66
CA GLU A 119 -3.83 2.90 -13.50
C GLU A 119 -4.55 1.59 -13.88
N GLN A 120 -5.03 0.87 -12.87
CA GLN A 120 -5.72 -0.40 -13.05
C GLN A 120 -6.90 -0.28 -14.01
N ALA A 121 -7.58 0.85 -14.01
CA ALA A 121 -8.86 0.93 -14.66
C ALA A 121 -8.85 1.70 -15.97
N ARG A 122 -7.98 2.70 -16.13
CA ARG A 122 -7.81 3.43 -17.39
C ARG A 122 -6.76 2.80 -18.31
N ILE A 123 -5.72 2.20 -17.74
CA ILE A 123 -4.62 1.62 -18.52
C ILE A 123 -4.81 0.11 -18.67
N GLN A 124 -5.13 -0.59 -17.58
CA GLN A 124 -5.28 -2.05 -17.61
C GLN A 124 -6.72 -2.52 -17.89
N GLY A 125 -7.69 -1.59 -17.95
CA GLY A 125 -9.09 -1.91 -18.22
C GLY A 125 -9.78 -2.76 -17.16
N LYS A 126 -9.27 -2.79 -15.91
CA LYS A 126 -9.89 -3.54 -14.83
C LYS A 126 -11.22 -2.91 -14.41
N GLU A 127 -12.27 -3.72 -14.40
CA GLU A 127 -13.59 -3.35 -13.89
C GLU A 127 -13.64 -3.38 -12.36
N VAL A 128 -12.85 -4.26 -11.75
CA VAL A 128 -12.80 -4.47 -10.30
C VAL A 128 -11.41 -4.18 -9.77
N THR A 129 -11.36 -3.50 -8.64
CA THR A 129 -10.17 -3.35 -7.80
C THR A 129 -10.52 -3.75 -6.37
N THR A 130 -9.49 -4.03 -5.57
CA THR A 130 -9.64 -4.51 -4.21
C THR A 130 -8.69 -3.76 -3.29
N MET A 131 -9.17 -3.51 -2.08
CA MET A 131 -8.42 -2.88 -1.00
C MET A 131 -8.87 -3.47 0.34
N THR A 132 -7.92 -3.66 1.25
CA THR A 132 -8.17 -4.06 2.63
C THR A 132 -7.62 -2.97 3.57
N PRO A 133 -8.45 -2.31 4.42
CA PRO A 133 -7.95 -1.53 5.55
C PRO A 133 -7.13 -2.43 6.47
N GLU A 134 -5.89 -2.03 6.76
CA GLU A 134 -4.92 -2.94 7.40
C GLU A 134 -4.18 -2.30 8.60
N HIS A 135 -4.80 -1.36 9.30
CA HIS A 135 -4.26 -0.98 10.61
C HIS A 135 -4.31 -2.21 11.52
N GLY A 136 -3.14 -2.60 12.04
CA GLY A 136 -2.95 -3.77 12.89
C GLY A 136 -2.91 -3.41 14.38
N PRO A 137 -3.41 -4.31 15.27
CA PRO A 137 -3.44 -4.08 16.71
C PRO A 137 -2.02 -3.98 17.29
N ALA A 138 -1.89 -3.78 18.60
CA ALA A 138 -0.60 -3.89 19.28
C ALA A 138 0.12 -5.19 18.83
N THR A 139 1.37 -5.17 18.39
CA THR A 139 2.45 -4.17 18.55
C THR A 139 2.54 -3.07 17.51
N TYR A 140 1.69 -3.04 16.48
CA TYR A 140 1.69 -1.96 15.49
C TYR A 140 1.01 -0.70 16.00
N GLN A 141 -0.04 -0.90 16.78
CA GLN A 141 -0.79 0.20 17.37
C GLN A 141 -0.07 0.79 18.59
N PRO A 142 0.14 2.12 18.63
CA PRO A 142 0.62 2.80 19.81
C PRO A 142 -0.30 2.55 21.02
N ALA A 143 0.30 2.26 22.16
CA ALA A 143 -0.38 1.95 23.40
C ALA A 143 0.28 2.70 24.57
N LEU A 144 -0.50 2.97 25.61
CA LEU A 144 0.00 3.60 26.83
C LEU A 144 1.07 2.72 27.49
N PRO A 145 2.16 3.31 28.02
CA PRO A 145 3.17 2.56 28.75
C PRO A 145 2.54 1.93 29.99
N TYR A 146 3.10 0.78 30.42
CA TYR A 146 2.64 -0.03 31.55
C TYR A 146 1.27 -0.71 31.37
N THR A 147 0.21 0.02 31.01
CA THR A 147 -1.13 -0.56 30.85
C THR A 147 -1.31 -1.28 29.53
N ARG A 148 -0.50 -0.94 28.51
CA ARG A 148 -0.62 -1.42 27.13
C ARG A 148 -2.00 -1.16 26.51
N GLN A 149 -2.74 -0.20 27.06
CA GLN A 149 -4.02 0.20 26.51
C GLN A 149 -3.81 0.88 25.16
N PRO A 150 -4.42 0.39 24.07
CA PRO A 150 -4.37 1.06 22.77
C PRO A 150 -4.86 2.51 22.86
N ILE A 151 -4.16 3.41 22.15
CA ILE A 151 -4.50 4.85 22.16
C ILE A 151 -5.76 5.15 21.33
N ALA A 152 -6.10 4.28 20.37
CA ALA A 152 -7.28 4.43 19.52
C ALA A 152 -8.04 3.11 19.38
N ASP A 153 -9.28 3.16 18.90
CA ASP A 153 -10.03 1.96 18.50
C ASP A 153 -9.68 1.59 17.05
N ILE A 154 -9.12 0.40 16.88
CA ILE A 154 -8.62 -0.03 15.58
C ILE A 154 -9.72 -0.48 14.62
N ASP A 155 -10.82 -1.00 15.15
CA ASP A 155 -11.95 -1.42 14.34
C ASP A 155 -12.63 -0.17 13.77
N GLU A 156 -12.77 0.89 14.57
CA GLU A 156 -13.26 2.17 14.09
C GLU A 156 -12.35 2.79 13.01
N ILE A 157 -11.03 2.70 13.19
CA ILE A 157 -10.05 3.19 12.20
C ILE A 157 -10.20 2.44 10.89
N ASN A 158 -10.22 1.10 10.92
CA ASN A 158 -10.33 0.29 9.70
C ASN A 158 -11.69 0.50 9.01
N LEU A 159 -12.79 0.63 9.78
CA LEU A 159 -14.10 1.00 9.25
C LEU A 159 -14.09 2.40 8.61
N TRP A 160 -13.41 3.36 9.22
CA TRP A 160 -13.28 4.71 8.68
C TRP A 160 -12.48 4.73 7.37
N LEU A 161 -11.35 4.03 7.31
CA LEU A 161 -10.55 3.89 6.09
C LEU A 161 -11.34 3.22 4.96
N GLY A 162 -12.05 2.12 5.27
CA GLY A 162 -12.90 1.42 4.31
C GLY A 162 -14.01 2.32 3.75
N ARG A 163 -14.66 3.12 4.60
CA ARG A 163 -15.68 4.09 4.16
C ARG A 163 -15.08 5.17 3.28
N ARG A 164 -13.91 5.71 3.62
CA ARG A 164 -13.22 6.73 2.80
C ARG A 164 -12.85 6.18 1.43
N ALA A 165 -12.20 5.01 1.38
CA ALA A 165 -11.87 4.36 0.12
C ALA A 165 -13.09 4.13 -0.77
N THR A 166 -14.20 3.63 -0.20
CA THR A 166 -15.47 3.43 -0.92
C THR A 166 -16.01 4.75 -1.51
N GLN A 167 -15.93 5.85 -0.77
CA GLN A 167 -16.35 7.17 -1.27
C GLN A 167 -15.43 7.67 -2.38
N ARG A 168 -14.11 7.50 -2.23
CA ARG A 168 -13.11 7.95 -3.21
C ARG A 168 -13.23 7.19 -4.53
N ILE A 169 -13.27 5.86 -4.48
CA ILE A 169 -13.40 5.04 -5.69
C ILE A 169 -14.70 5.33 -6.44
N SER A 170 -15.81 5.56 -5.72
CA SER A 170 -17.09 5.92 -6.33
C SER A 170 -17.00 7.21 -7.16
N LYS A 171 -16.27 8.23 -6.65
CA LYS A 171 -16.05 9.49 -7.38
C LYS A 171 -15.17 9.28 -8.62
N LEU A 172 -14.18 8.40 -8.55
CA LEU A 172 -13.34 8.07 -9.70
C LEU A 172 -14.11 7.34 -10.80
N SER A 173 -15.09 6.50 -10.44
CA SER A 173 -15.95 5.79 -11.39
C SER A 173 -16.93 6.72 -12.12
N VAL A 174 -17.48 7.72 -11.42
CA VAL A 174 -18.37 8.74 -12.05
C VAL A 174 -17.62 9.57 -13.10
N ASN A 175 -16.33 9.86 -12.88
CA ASN A 175 -15.52 10.63 -13.83
C ASN A 175 -14.96 9.79 -15.01
N ARG A 176 -15.55 8.62 -15.30
CA ARG A 176 -15.22 7.80 -16.49
C ARG A 176 -16.26 7.86 -17.61
N SER A 177 -17.47 8.32 -17.30
CA SER A 177 -18.53 8.60 -18.28
C SER A 177 -18.36 9.98 -18.87
#